data_AF-A0AAW1IYG0-F1
#
_entry.id   AF-A0AAW1IYG0-F1
#
_cell.length_a   1.000
_cell.length_b   1.000
_cell.length_c   1.000
_cell.angle_alpha   90.00
_cell.angle_beta   90.00
_cell.angle_gamma   90.00
#
_symmetry.space_group_name_H-M   'P 1'
#
loop_
_entity.id
_entity.type
_entity.pdbx_description
1 polymer ?
#
loop_
_entity_poly.entity_id
_entity_poly.type
_entity_poly.pdbx_seq_one_letter_code
_entity_poly.pdbx_strand_id
1 'polypeptide(L)'
;MPYSSYEFKKFAKEWNFNICTLSPRYLKSNGLAERAVGICKGMLRTCHEAGVVIVLALLEYRTTPVKELKVSPSELLNNRILRTAIPTNEKEYRTTPVKELKVSPSELLNNRILRTAIPTNEIY
;
A
#
# COMPACT_ATOMS: atom_id res chain seq x y z
N MET A 1 -12.90 -19.12 1.63
CA MET A 1 -13.60 -18.84 2.91
C MET A 1 -14.10 -17.40 2.90
N PRO A 2 -15.39 -17.12 3.09
CA PRO A 2 -15.93 -15.76 3.01
C PRO A 2 -15.57 -14.94 4.26
N TYR A 3 -15.33 -13.64 4.08
CA TYR A 3 -14.93 -12.68 5.13
C TYR A 3 -16.03 -12.37 6.16
N SER A 4 -17.25 -12.90 6.00
CA SER A 4 -18.36 -12.78 6.97
C SER A 4 -18.52 -14.03 7.86
N SER A 5 -17.65 -15.03 7.70
CA SER A 5 -17.70 -16.27 8.47
C SER A 5 -17.45 -16.06 9.97
N TYR A 6 -17.99 -16.96 10.80
CA TYR A 6 -17.78 -16.95 12.24
C TYR A 6 -16.31 -17.04 12.62
N GLU A 7 -15.55 -17.90 11.93
CA GLU A 7 -14.12 -18.10 12.15
C GLU A 7 -13.32 -16.81 11.92
N PHE A 8 -13.63 -16.04 10.87
CA PHE A 8 -12.95 -14.78 10.59
C PHE A 8 -13.27 -13.69 11.64
N LYS A 9 -14.50 -13.66 12.16
CA LYS A 9 -14.88 -12.77 13.27
C LYS A 9 -14.15 -13.13 14.57
N LYS A 10 -13.98 -14.43 14.85
CA LYS A 10 -13.20 -14.90 16.00
C LYS A 10 -11.74 -14.46 15.89
N PHE A 11 -11.13 -14.66 14.72
CA PHE A 11 -9.77 -14.21 14.43
C PHE A 11 -9.60 -12.69 14.62
N ALA A 12 -10.54 -11.88 14.12
CA ALA A 12 -10.50 -10.43 14.28
C ALA A 12 -10.58 -9.99 15.75
N LYS A 13 -11.38 -10.69 16.56
CA LYS A 13 -11.46 -10.45 18.01
C LYS A 13 -10.16 -10.83 18.74
N GLU A 14 -9.53 -11.93 18.35
CA GLU A 14 -8.24 -12.38 18.93
C GLU A 14 -7.09 -11.42 18.59
N TRP A 15 -7.05 -10.92 17.35
CA TRP A 15 -6.02 -9.99 16.87
C TRP A 15 -6.38 -8.51 17.08
N ASN A 16 -7.52 -8.24 17.71
CA ASN A 16 -8.01 -6.92 18.08
C ASN A 16 -8.09 -5.92 16.92
N PHE A 17 -8.64 -6.34 15.77
CA PHE A 17 -8.95 -5.44 14.65
C PHE A 17 -10.44 -5.48 14.28
N ASN A 18 -10.95 -4.36 13.77
CA ASN A 18 -12.35 -4.24 13.37
C ASN A 18 -12.55 -4.63 11.91
N ILE A 19 -13.55 -5.48 11.65
CA ILE A 19 -13.95 -5.84 10.29
C ILE A 19 -15.03 -4.85 9.83
N CYS A 20 -14.68 -3.96 8.91
CA CYS A 20 -15.65 -3.12 8.22
C CYS A 20 -16.17 -3.84 6.97
N THR A 21 -17.35 -4.44 7.05
CA THR A 21 -18.03 -5.03 5.88
C THR A 21 -18.86 -3.98 5.17
N LEU A 22 -18.63 -3.79 3.87
CA LEU A 22 -19.44 -2.92 3.03
C LEU A 22 -20.51 -3.71 2.30
N SER A 23 -21.61 -3.04 1.97
CA SER A 23 -22.67 -3.62 1.15
C SER A 23 -22.10 -4.05 -0.21
N PRO A 24 -22.44 -5.26 -0.71
CA PRO A 24 -21.96 -5.75 -2.01
C PRO A 24 -22.25 -4.79 -3.19
N ARG A 25 -23.26 -3.93 -3.06
CA ARG A 25 -23.63 -2.92 -4.08
C ARG A 25 -22.81 -1.63 -4.00
N TYR A 26 -21.90 -1.49 -3.04
CA TYR A 26 -21.10 -0.28 -2.83
C TYR A 26 -19.60 -0.55 -3.02
N LEU A 27 -19.17 -0.57 -4.29
CA LEU A 27 -17.80 -0.91 -4.70
C LEU A 27 -16.80 0.27 -4.65
N LYS A 28 -17.27 1.50 -4.38
CA LYS A 28 -16.45 2.72 -4.54
C LYS A 28 -15.17 2.75 -3.69
N SER A 29 -15.18 2.09 -2.54
CA SER A 29 -14.02 2.00 -1.63
C SER A 29 -12.98 0.96 -2.06
N ASN A 30 -13.34 0.01 -2.93
CA ASN A 30 -12.48 -1.12 -3.28
C ASN A 30 -11.55 -0.85 -4.48
N GLY A 31 -11.71 0.30 -5.16
CA GLY A 31 -10.99 0.61 -6.39
C GLY A 31 -9.46 0.57 -6.25
N LEU A 32 -8.92 0.94 -5.08
CA LEU A 32 -7.47 0.85 -4.82
C LEU A 32 -7.00 -0.61 -4.75
N ALA A 33 -7.76 -1.48 -4.08
CA ALA A 33 -7.45 -2.90 -3.97
C ALA A 33 -7.56 -3.59 -5.33
N GLU A 34 -8.58 -3.28 -6.12
CA GLU A 34 -8.74 -3.80 -7.48
C GLU A 34 -7.58 -3.40 -8.40
N ARG A 35 -7.17 -2.14 -8.34
CA ARG A 35 -6.01 -1.65 -9.09
C ARG A 35 -4.72 -2.35 -8.65
N ALA A 36 -4.54 -2.55 -7.33
CA ALA A 36 -3.40 -3.29 -6.79
C ALA A 36 -3.38 -4.75 -7.29
N VAL A 37 -4.53 -5.42 -7.32
CA VAL A 37 -4.65 -6.79 -7.90
C VAL A 37 -4.27 -6.79 -9.37
N GLY A 38 -4.70 -5.78 -10.14
CA GLY A 38 -4.29 -5.61 -11.54
C GLY A 38 -2.78 -5.49 -11.72
N ILE A 39 -2.12 -4.68 -10.88
CA ILE A 39 -0.66 -4.53 -10.87
C ILE A 39 0.02 -5.86 -10.53
N CYS A 40 -0.42 -6.56 -9.49
CA CYS A 40 0.13 -7.86 -9.10
C CYS A 40 0.01 -8.90 -10.22
N LYS A 41 -1.14 -8.97 -10.90
CA LYS A 41 -1.33 -9.87 -12.05
C LYS A 41 -0.39 -9.53 -13.20
N GLY A 42 -0.24 -8.25 -13.53
CA GLY A 42 0.70 -7.80 -14.55
C GLY A 42 2.14 -8.18 -14.21
N MET A 43 2.55 -7.96 -12.96
CA MET A 43 3.88 -8.31 -12.46
C MET A 43 4.14 -9.82 -12.56
N LEU A 44 3.19 -10.65 -12.14
CA LEU A 44 3.31 -12.11 -12.25
C LEU A 44 3.45 -12.56 -13.72
N ARG A 45 2.70 -11.96 -14.64
CA ARG A 45 2.81 -12.27 -16.07
C ARG A 45 4.18 -11.90 -16.62
N THR A 46 4.65 -10.68 -16.34
CA THR A 46 5.98 -10.22 -16.79
C THR A 46 7.11 -11.08 -16.20
N CYS A 47 7.03 -11.45 -14.93
CA CYS A 47 7.98 -12.37 -14.30
C CYS A 47 8.00 -13.75 -14.98
N HIS A 48 6.83 -14.29 -15.29
CA HIS A 48 6.71 -15.57 -15.99
C HIS A 48 7.30 -15.51 -17.41
N GLU A 49 7.02 -14.44 -18.16
CA GLU A 49 7.55 -14.23 -19.52
C GLU A 49 9.07 -14.01 -19.52
N ALA A 50 9.60 -13.29 -18.54
CA ALA A 50 11.03 -12.99 -18.44
C ALA A 50 11.86 -14.05 -17.70
N GLY A 51 11.22 -15.07 -17.11
CA GLY A 51 11.88 -16.09 -16.28
C GLY A 51 12.47 -15.54 -14.96
N VAL A 52 11.98 -14.40 -14.48
CA VAL A 52 12.47 -13.71 -13.27
C VAL A 52 11.66 -14.14 -12.05
N VAL A 53 12.32 -14.28 -10.89
CA VAL A 53 11.65 -14.61 -9.63
C VAL A 53 10.83 -13.40 -9.14
N ILE A 54 9.56 -13.63 -8.78
CA ILE A 54 8.62 -12.60 -8.32
C ILE A 54 9.13 -11.73 -7.17
N VAL A 55 9.98 -12.28 -6.30
CA VAL A 55 10.55 -11.55 -5.15
C VAL A 55 11.42 -10.37 -5.59
N LEU A 56 12.10 -10.48 -6.74
CA LEU A 56 12.94 -9.42 -7.28
C LEU A 56 12.09 -8.28 -7.86
N ALA A 57 11.08 -8.63 -8.65
CA ALA A 57 10.14 -7.64 -9.18
C ALA A 57 9.37 -6.91 -8.06
N LEU A 58 9.02 -7.62 -7.00
CA LEU A 58 8.38 -7.01 -5.83
C LEU A 58 9.32 -6.08 -5.07
N LEU A 59 10.61 -6.41 -4.98
CA LEU A 59 11.62 -5.52 -4.41
C LEU A 59 11.71 -4.23 -5.22
N GLU A 60 11.85 -4.33 -6.54
CA GLU A 60 11.92 -3.18 -7.44
C GLU A 60 10.67 -2.30 -7.36
N TYR A 61 9.48 -2.91 -7.33
CA TYR A 61 8.22 -2.18 -7.17
C TYR A 61 8.19 -1.36 -5.87
N ARG A 62 8.68 -1.94 -4.77
CA ARG A 62 8.69 -1.26 -3.46
C ARG A 62 9.77 -0.18 -3.35
N THR A 63 10.83 -0.23 -4.15
CA THR A 63 11.92 0.76 -4.14
C THR A 63 11.74 1.84 -5.20
N THR A 64 10.84 1.63 -6.17
CA THR A 64 10.55 2.63 -7.19
C THR A 64 9.77 3.81 -6.59
N PRO A 65 10.26 5.06 -6.73
CA PRO A 65 9.58 6.22 -6.19
C PRO A 65 8.26 6.49 -6.92
N VAL A 66 7.22 6.86 -6.16
CA VAL A 66 5.94 7.26 -6.73
C VAL A 66 6.09 8.66 -7.35
N LYS A 67 5.70 8.84 -8.61
CA LYS A 67 5.92 10.09 -9.38
C LYS A 67 5.47 11.36 -8.64
N GLU A 68 4.32 11.29 -7.99
CA GLU A 68 3.71 12.43 -7.29
C GLU A 68 4.40 12.72 -5.95
N LEU A 69 4.75 11.68 -5.21
CA LEU A 69 5.26 11.79 -3.83
C LEU A 69 6.79 11.88 -3.76
N LYS A 70 7.50 11.49 -4.83
CA LYS A 70 8.97 11.37 -4.92
C LYS A 70 9.61 10.48 -3.84
N VAL A 71 8.80 9.72 -3.11
CA VAL A 71 9.21 8.73 -2.12
C VAL A 71 8.74 7.35 -2.55
N SER A 72 9.50 6.32 -2.19
CA SER A 72 9.18 4.93 -2.48
C SER A 72 8.23 4.34 -1.43
N PRO A 73 7.44 3.30 -1.79
CA PRO A 73 6.62 2.57 -0.82
C PRO A 73 7.41 2.02 0.37
N SER A 74 8.65 1.58 0.16
CA SER A 74 9.50 1.05 1.22
C SER A 74 9.92 2.10 2.23
N GLU A 75 10.20 3.32 1.76
CA GLU A 75 10.55 4.44 2.63
C GLU A 75 9.35 4.89 3.45
N LEU A 76 8.16 4.93 2.85
CA LEU A 76 6.91 5.24 3.57
C LEU A 76 6.61 4.21 4.67
N LEU A 77 6.84 2.91 4.40
CA LEU A 77 6.48 1.83 5.31
C LEU A 77 7.56 1.55 6.37
N ASN A 78 8.85 1.62 5.99
CA ASN A 78 9.98 1.22 6.84
C ASN A 78 10.87 2.39 7.27
N ASN A 79 10.59 3.62 6.83
CA ASN A 79 11.41 4.81 7.10
C ASN A 79 12.90 4.62 6.73
N ARG A 80 13.17 3.80 5.71
CA ARG A 80 14.52 3.49 5.22
C ARG A 80 14.51 3.11 3.75
N ILE A 81 15.65 3.27 3.09
CA ILE A 81 15.90 2.78 1.73
C ILE A 81 16.33 1.31 1.80
N LEU A 82 15.71 0.46 0.97
CA LEU A 82 16.10 -0.95 0.85
C LEU A 82 17.30 -1.11 -0.08
N ARG A 83 18.13 -2.11 0.17
CA ARG A 83 19.22 -2.51 -0.73
C ARG A 83 18.63 -3.18 -1.97
N THR A 84 19.08 -2.77 -3.15
CA THR A 84 18.66 -3.29 -4.45
C THR A 84 19.85 -3.84 -5.22
N ALA A 85 19.59 -4.45 -6.38
CA ALA A 85 20.64 -4.91 -7.29
C ALA A 85 21.42 -3.75 -7.95
N ILE A 86 20.87 -2.53 -7.91
CA ILE A 86 21.50 -1.34 -8.46
C ILE A 86 22.55 -0.86 -7.45
N PRO A 87 23.84 -0.73 -7.86
CA PRO A 87 24.87 -0.22 -6.98
C PRO A 87 24.51 1.22 -6.56
N THR A 88 24.24 1.40 -5.27
CA THR A 88 23.94 2.71 -4.68
C THR A 88 24.97 3.03 -3.62
N ASN A 89 25.23 4.32 -3.40
CA ASN A 89 26.21 4.75 -2.42
C ASN A 89 25.78 4.37 -1.00
N GLU A 90 26.67 3.80 -0.19
CA GLU A 90 26.35 3.35 1.17
C GLU A 90 25.81 4.46 2.08
N LYS A 91 26.16 5.72 1.77
CA LYS A 91 25.68 6.90 2.50
C LYS A 91 24.18 7.12 2.35
N GLU A 92 23.56 6.67 1.26
CA GLU A 92 22.12 6.81 1.01
C GLU A 92 21.28 5.84 1.85
N TYR A 93 21.84 4.68 2.24
CA TYR A 93 21.13 3.73 3.11
C TYR A 93 21.12 4.15 4.58
N ARG A 94 21.83 5.21 4.97
CA ARG A 94 21.81 5.71 6.35
C ARG A 94 20.49 6.44 6.58
N THR A 95 19.77 6.02 7.61
CA THR A 95 18.50 6.60 8.06
C THR A 95 18.70 8.04 8.52
N THR A 96 18.76 8.99 7.59
CA THR A 96 18.23 10.31 7.90
C THR A 96 16.72 10.13 7.98
N PRO A 97 16.04 10.57 9.06
CA PRO A 97 14.58 10.59 9.07
C PRO A 97 14.11 11.25 7.77
N VAL A 98 13.16 10.62 7.08
CA VAL A 98 12.62 11.09 5.79
C VAL A 98 12.46 12.60 5.89
N LYS A 99 13.10 13.35 4.97
CA LYS A 99 12.94 14.80 4.85
C LYS A 99 11.47 15.09 5.08
N GLU A 100 11.14 15.89 6.09
CA GLU A 100 9.76 16.19 6.47
C GLU A 100 8.93 16.32 5.20
N LEU A 101 7.88 15.50 5.11
CA LEU A 101 6.93 15.60 4.01
C LEU A 101 6.52 17.08 3.97
N LYS A 102 7.00 17.83 2.96
CA LYS A 102 6.62 19.24 2.73
C LYS A 102 5.16 19.35 2.24
N VAL A 103 4.34 18.40 2.62
CA VAL A 103 2.95 18.27 2.25
C VAL A 103 2.21 18.46 3.56
N SER A 104 1.49 19.57 3.67
CA SER A 104 0.71 19.85 4.86
C SER A 104 -0.28 18.71 5.09
N PRO A 105 -0.57 18.29 6.34
CA PRO A 105 -1.59 17.27 6.62
C PRO A 105 -2.95 17.56 5.96
N SER A 106 -3.26 18.85 5.77
CA SER A 106 -4.42 19.36 5.03
C SER A 106 -4.44 19.02 3.53
N GLU A 107 -3.29 18.95 2.86
CA GLU A 107 -3.20 18.58 1.43
C GLU A 107 -3.35 17.07 1.23
N LEU A 108 -2.91 16.26 2.20
CA LEU A 108 -3.15 14.81 2.19
C LEU A 108 -4.65 14.51 2.32
N LEU A 109 -5.38 15.20 3.19
CA LEU A 109 -6.85 15.07 3.31
C LEU A 109 -7.60 15.55 2.06
N ASN A 110 -7.00 16.45 1.27
CA ASN A 110 -7.57 16.94 0.01
C ASN A 110 -7.27 16.05 -1.20
N ASN A 111 -6.33 15.10 -1.08
CA ASN A 111 -6.18 14.05 -2.08
C ASN A 111 -7.45 13.20 -2.13
N ARG A 112 -8.08 13.18 -3.31
CA ARG A 112 -9.37 12.53 -3.60
C ARG A 112 -9.44 11.05 -3.18
N ILE A 113 -8.28 10.41 -2.97
CA ILE A 113 -8.10 9.02 -2.53
C ILE A 113 -8.37 8.85 -1.02
N LEU A 114 -8.11 9.87 -0.20
CA LEU A 114 -8.26 9.80 1.27
C LEU A 114 -9.65 10.25 1.75
N ARG A 115 -10.41 11.00 0.94
CA ARG A 115 -11.80 11.39 1.25
C ARG A 115 -12.77 10.21 1.30
N THR A 116 -12.47 9.09 0.65
CA THR A 116 -13.35 7.90 0.66
C THR A 116 -13.11 6.97 1.85
N ALA A 117 -12.11 7.26 2.70
CA ALA A 117 -11.71 6.40 3.82
C ALA A 117 -12.20 6.88 5.20
N ILE A 118 -12.65 8.13 5.32
CA ILE A 118 -13.24 8.66 6.56
C ILE A 118 -14.76 8.69 6.35
N PRO A 119 -15.55 7.89 7.09
CA PRO A 119 -16.98 8.05 7.09
C PRO A 119 -17.30 9.38 7.79
N THR A 120 -17.53 10.43 7.00
CA THR A 120 -18.34 11.56 7.46
C THR A 120 -19.75 11.05 7.64
N ASN A 121 -20.11 10.67 8.87
CA ASN A 121 -21.45 10.74 9.46
C ASN A 121 -21.45 10.01 10.82
N GLU A 122 -20.93 10.68 11.84
CA GLU A 122 -21.68 10.72 13.10
C GLU A 122 -22.87 11.63 12.85
N ILE A 123 -24.05 11.04 12.73
CA ILE A 123 -25.40 11.50 13.13
C ILE A 123 -26.30 10.31 12.78
N TYR A 124 -26.51 9.44 13.77
CA TYR A 124 -27.78 8.89 14.27
C TYR A 124 -27.45 7.91 15.39
#